data_AF-A0A939YSJ5-F1
#
_entry.id   AF-A0A939YSJ5-F1
#
_cell.length_a   1.000
_cell.length_b   1.000
_cell.length_c   1.000
_cell.angle_alpha   90.00
_cell.angle_beta   90.00
_cell.angle_gamma   90.00
#
_symmetry.space_group_name_H-M   'P 1'
#
loop_
_entity.id
_entity.type
_entity.pdbx_description
1 polymer ?
#
loop_
_entity_poly.entity_id
_entity_poly.type
_entity_poly.pdbx_seq_one_letter_code
_entity_poly.pdbx_strand_id
1 'polypeptide(L)' 'MAELKYEITEKLGVLSENAKGWTKELNMVSWNDHEPKYDIREWSPDHSRMGKGVTLTADELAELKELLSGIDLDSFDEE' A
#
# COMPACT_ATOMS: atom_id res chain seq x y z
N MET A 1 -1.78 5.27 25.18
CA MET A 1 -2.18 4.80 23.83
C MET A 1 -1.37 3.55 23.58
N ALA A 2 -2.00 2.45 23.18
CA ALA A 2 -1.26 1.24 22.84
C ALA A 2 -0.37 1.53 21.63
N GLU A 3 0.88 1.07 21.68
CA GLU A 3 1.80 1.17 20.55
C GLU A 3 1.25 0.29 19.41
N LEU A 4 1.04 0.89 18.24
CA LEU A 4 0.56 0.16 17.07
C LEU A 4 1.67 -0.74 16.55
N LYS A 5 1.50 -2.04 16.68
CA LYS A 5 2.45 -3.03 16.15
C LYS A 5 2.07 -3.36 14.71
N TYR A 6 3.08 -3.54 13.87
CA TYR A 6 2.89 -4.02 12.51
C TYR A 6 4.09 -4.84 12.07
N GLU A 7 3.83 -5.76 11.15
CA GLU A 7 4.84 -6.56 10.48
C GLU A 7 4.51 -6.61 8.99
N ILE A 8 5.49 -6.26 8.15
CA ILE A 8 5.36 -6.42 6.70
C ILE A 8 5.72 -7.87 6.38
N THR A 9 4.71 -8.69 6.14
CA THR A 9 4.87 -10.13 5.91
C THR A 9 5.33 -10.42 4.48
N GLU A 10 4.92 -9.59 3.51
CA GLU A 10 5.32 -9.72 2.11
C GLU A 10 5.37 -8.35 1.42
N LYS A 11 6.35 -8.14 0.55
CA LYS A 11 6.47 -6.94 -0.28
C LYS A 11 6.01 -7.24 -1.69
N LEU A 12 4.94 -6.60 -2.15
CA LEU A 12 4.35 -6.90 -3.47
C LEU A 12 4.86 -5.95 -4.55
N GLY A 13 5.02 -4.66 -4.24
CA GLY A 13 5.60 -3.72 -5.18
C GLY A 13 5.61 -2.27 -4.71
N VAL A 14 6.42 -1.45 -5.38
CA VAL A 14 6.52 0.00 -5.17
C VAL A 14 5.76 0.71 -6.27
N LEU A 15 4.82 1.58 -5.89
CA LEU A 15 4.00 2.38 -6.81
C LEU A 15 4.70 3.70 -7.18
N SER A 16 5.40 4.32 -6.24
CA SER A 16 6.14 5.56 -6.49
C SER A 16 7.20 5.80 -5.42
N GLU A 17 8.22 6.58 -5.74
CA GLU A 17 9.23 7.06 -4.80
C GLU A 17 9.28 8.60 -4.86
N ASN A 18 9.44 9.26 -3.70
CA ASN A 18 9.62 10.71 -3.65
C ASN A 18 11.09 11.11 -3.43
N ALA A 19 11.40 12.41 -3.62
CA ALA A 19 12.77 12.93 -3.49
C ALA A 19 13.41 12.76 -2.10
N LYS A 20 12.62 12.43 -1.06
CA LYS A 20 13.10 12.14 0.29
C LYS A 20 13.31 10.64 0.53
N GLY A 21 13.16 9.81 -0.50
CA GLY A 21 13.30 8.35 -0.47
C GLY A 21 12.12 7.63 0.18
N TRP A 22 11.00 8.30 0.42
CA TRP A 22 9.80 7.59 0.87
C TRP A 22 9.16 6.89 -0.31
N THR A 23 8.75 5.64 -0.09
CA THR A 23 8.14 4.79 -1.12
C THR A 23 6.67 4.60 -0.80
N LYS A 24 5.80 4.81 -1.80
CA LYS A 24 4.42 4.34 -1.74
C LYS A 24 4.41 2.90 -2.25
N GLU A 25 3.93 1.98 -1.44
CA GLU A 25 4.07 0.54 -1.69
C GLU A 25 2.74 -0.17 -1.51
N LEU A 26 2.58 -1.27 -2.23
CA LEU A 26 1.59 -2.30 -1.95
C LEU A 26 2.32 -3.47 -1.28
N ASN A 27 1.92 -3.81 -0.06
CA ASN A 27 2.52 -4.86 0.75
C ASN A 27 1.42 -5.72 1.40
N MET A 28 1.77 -6.89 1.93
CA MET A 28 0.97 -7.56 2.96
C MET A 28 1.48 -7.15 4.34
N VAL A 29 0.56 -6.68 5.18
CA VAL A 29 0.88 -6.16 6.53
C VAL A 29 -0.01 -6.83 7.56
N SER A 30 0.62 -7.46 8.56
CA SER A 30 -0.03 -7.85 9.80
C SER A 30 -0.06 -6.66 10.74
N TRP A 31 -1.24 -6.36 11.28
CA TRP A 31 -1.46 -5.27 12.21
C TRP A 31 -1.83 -5.84 13.57
N ASN A 32 -1.11 -5.47 14.63
CA ASN A 32 -1.29 -5.98 16.00
C ASN A 32 -1.43 -7.51 16.05
N ASP A 33 -0.55 -8.21 15.32
CA ASP A 33 -0.49 -9.67 15.30
C ASP A 33 -1.75 -10.35 14.71
N HIS A 34 -2.59 -9.60 13.99
CA HIS A 34 -3.72 -10.15 13.23
C HIS A 34 -3.29 -10.71 11.87
N GLU A 35 -4.21 -11.44 11.21
CA GLU A 35 -3.98 -11.95 9.87
C GLU A 35 -3.56 -10.83 8.91
N PRO A 36 -2.48 -11.05 8.13
CA PRO A 36 -1.95 -10.05 7.22
C PRO A 36 -2.96 -9.73 6.12
N LYS A 37 -3.08 -8.44 5.82
CA LYS A 37 -3.96 -7.91 4.79
C LYS A 37 -3.16 -7.10 3.77
N TYR A 38 -3.75 -6.89 2.61
CA TYR A 38 -3.14 -6.02 1.61
C TYR A 38 -3.18 -4.59 2.09
N ASP A 39 -2.13 -3.83 1.87
CA ASP A 39 -2.02 -2.48 2.36
C ASP A 39 -1.25 -1.61 1.39
N ILE A 40 -1.85 -0.46 1.07
CA ILE A 40 -1.25 0.57 0.24
C ILE A 40 -0.97 1.77 1.11
N ARG A 41 0.32 2.09 1.34
CA ARG A 41 0.72 3.30 2.07
C ARG A 41 2.10 3.79 1.66
N GLU A 42 2.44 4.96 2.17
CA GLU A 42 3.79 5.50 2.11
C GLU A 42 4.64 5.05 3.31
N TRP A 43 5.87 4.60 3.07
CA TRP A 43 6.84 4.15 4.06
C TRP A 43 8.11 5.00 4.01
N SER A 44 8.75 5.20 5.16
CA SER A 44 10.11 5.72 5.20
C SER A 44 11.10 4.70 4.58
N PRO A 45 12.29 5.13 4.12
CA PRO A 45 13.27 4.21 3.52
C PRO A 45 13.59 2.99 4.41
N ASP A 46 13.67 3.23 5.71
CA ASP A 46 13.92 2.23 6.76
C ASP A 46 12.65 1.53 7.29
N HIS A 47 11.46 1.88 6.75
CA HIS A 47 10.14 1.38 7.15
C HIS A 47 9.78 1.60 8.63
N SER A 48 10.52 2.43 9.39
CA SER A 48 10.20 2.75 10.79
C SER A 48 8.99 3.68 10.94
N ARG A 49 8.71 4.46 9.90
CA ARG A 49 7.58 5.40 9.85
C ARG A 49 6.68 5.08 8.67
N MET A 50 5.40 5.29 8.91
CA MET A 50 4.35 5.10 7.93
C MET A 50 3.55 6.40 7.76
N GLY A 51 3.16 6.68 6.52
CA GLY A 51 2.24 7.74 6.16
C GLY A 51 0.78 7.30 6.27
N LYS A 52 -0.11 8.11 5.71
CA LYS A 52 -1.51 7.71 5.52
C LYS A 52 -1.58 6.61 4.46
N GLY A 53 -2.50 5.66 4.65
CA GLY A 53 -2.69 4.54 3.74
C GLY A 53 -4.06 3.90 3.93
N VAL A 54 -4.27 2.81 3.21
CA VAL A 54 -5.48 1.99 3.28
C VAL A 54 -5.11 0.53 3.37
N THR A 55 -5.76 -0.19 4.28
CA THR A 55 -5.70 -1.65 4.37
C THR A 55 -6.94 -2.22 3.69
N LEU A 56 -6.72 -3.18 2.80
CA LEU A 56 -7.72 -3.84 1.97
C LEU A 56 -7.75 -5.32 2.29
N THR A 57 -8.95 -5.89 2.36
CA THR A 57 -9.14 -7.34 2.33
C THR A 57 -8.81 -7.90 0.94
N ALA A 58 -8.70 -9.22 0.84
CA ALA A 58 -8.47 -9.89 -0.44
C ALA A 58 -9.59 -9.63 -1.45
N ASP A 59 -10.84 -9.54 -0.97
CA ASP A 59 -12.03 -9.26 -1.79
C ASP A 59 -12.00 -7.82 -2.32
N GLU A 60 -11.73 -6.84 -1.45
CA GLU A 60 -11.56 -5.43 -1.85
C GLU A 60 -10.42 -5.23 -2.86
N LEU A 61 -9.30 -5.96 -2.69
CA LEU A 61 -8.20 -5.89 -3.65
C LEU A 61 -8.57 -6.53 -5.00
N ALA A 62 -9.34 -7.62 -4.99
CA ALA A 62 -9.83 -8.26 -6.21
C ALA A 62 -10.75 -7.32 -6.99
N GLU A 63 -11.72 -6.68 -6.33
CA GLU A 63 -12.59 -5.67 -6.96
C GLU A 63 -11.78 -4.47 -7.45
N LEU A 64 -10.82 -3.97 -6.66
CA LEU A 64 -9.94 -2.88 -7.09
C LEU A 64 -9.16 -3.25 -8.37
N LYS A 65 -8.67 -4.48 -8.48
CA LYS A 65 -7.97 -4.97 -9.68
C LYS A 65 -8.89 -4.98 -10.90
N GLU A 66 -10.15 -5.41 -10.75
CA GLU A 66 -11.12 -5.39 -11.85
C GLU A 66 -11.43 -3.96 -12.29
N LEU A 67 -11.64 -3.05 -11.35
CA LEU A 67 -11.86 -1.62 -11.65
C LEU A 67 -10.66 -1.01 -12.37
N LEU A 68 -9.44 -1.23 -11.88
CA LEU A 68 -8.22 -0.72 -12.50
C LEU A 68 -8.04 -1.22 -13.95
N SER A 69 -8.44 -2.46 -14.23
CA SER A 69 -8.33 -3.04 -15.58
C SER A 69 -9.29 -2.39 -16.59
N GLY A 70 -10.36 -1.76 -16.11
CA GLY A 70 -11.34 -1.05 -16.93
C GLY A 70 -11.08 0.45 -17.06
N ILE A 71 -10.08 0.99 -16.37
CA ILE A 71 -9.73 2.43 -16.44
C ILE A 71 -8.72 2.62 -17.57
N ASP A 72 -9.05 3.50 -18.51
CA ASP A 72 -8.10 3.99 -19.50
C ASP A 72 -7.20 5.06 -18.85
N LEU A 73 -6.00 4.64 -18.45
CA LEU A 73 -5.05 5.50 -17.75
C LEU A 73 -4.27 6.42 -18.70
N ASP A 74 -4.24 6.09 -19.99
CA ASP A 74 -3.57 6.87 -21.04
C ASP A 74 -4.30 8.19 -21.36
N SER A 75 -5.57 8.33 -20.97
CA SER A 75 -6.36 9.56 -21.15
C SER A 75 -5.97 10.73 -20.22
N PHE A 76 -5.07 10.53 -19.25
CA PHE A 76 -4.67 11.55 -18.27
C PHE A 76 -3.36 12.28 -18.59
N ASP A 77 -2.66 11.92 -19.68
CA ASP A 77 -1.39 12.53 -20.10
C ASP A 77 -1.58 13.74 -21.06
N GLU A 78 -2.82 14.16 -21.33
CA GLU A 78 -3.12 15.40 -22.06
C GLU A 78 -3.42 16.56 -21.09
N GLU A 79 -2.38 17.19 -20.53
CA GLU A 79 -2.31 18.65 -20.22
C GLU A 79 -0.89 19.12 -19.87
#